data_AF-A0A8D8CM23-F1
#
_entry.id   AF-A0A8D8CM23-F1
#
_cell.length_a   1.000
_cell.length_b   1.000
_cell.length_c   1.000
_cell.angle_alpha   90.00
_cell.angle_beta   90.00
_cell.angle_gamma   90.00
#
_symmetry.space_group_name_H-M   'P 1'
#
loop_
_entity.id
_entity.type
_entity.pdbx_description
1 polymer ?
#
loop_
_entity_poly.entity_id
_entity_poly.type
_entity_poly.pdbx_seq_one_letter_code
_entity_poly.pdbx_strand_id
1 'polypeptide(L)'
;MNRDKDFSKNKLENPVQNASFISRRTFWWLKDIFRAGQRKAITEDLLYASLPEHRSGQLSERFERLWTEELVRPQPSLMRTFCRAYGAITLFWGLLFSVLETANRVAQPLLLGALVSYFSPGQTEISEREAYYYAAGIIVCSLIPVLTFHPFILFIFEIGLKLRVGASCLIYNKSLRLTKSTTATDGLSGKILNLLSNDVGKFDIALAFIHDLWKGPMEALLLGYFIYIEIGYSGLLGMGFLLSFIPLQAWIGKKTATYRMKAAKRTDLRVRFMNEIIQGIQVIKMYTWENS
;
A
#
# COMPACT_ATOMS: atom_id res chain seq x y z
N MET A 1 21.10 -1.08 25.30
CA MET A 1 20.62 -2.33 25.94
C MET A 1 19.69 -3.03 24.95
N ASN A 2 20.11 -4.18 24.40
CA ASN A 2 19.58 -4.76 23.16
C ASN A 2 18.28 -5.56 23.40
N ARG A 3 17.18 -4.88 23.79
CA ARG A 3 15.87 -5.49 24.14
C ARG A 3 15.24 -6.32 23.02
N ASP A 4 15.64 -6.09 21.77
CA ASP A 4 15.16 -6.87 20.60
C ASP A 4 15.59 -8.35 20.65
N LYS A 5 16.72 -8.66 21.30
CA LYS A 5 17.20 -10.06 21.44
C LYS A 5 16.35 -10.89 22.40
N ASP A 6 15.67 -10.28 23.36
CA ASP A 6 14.88 -11.01 24.36
C ASP A 6 13.47 -11.38 23.83
N PHE A 7 12.85 -10.52 23.01
CA PHE A 7 11.55 -10.82 22.39
C PHE A 7 11.62 -11.87 21.27
N SER A 8 12.75 -11.96 20.54
CA SER A 8 12.92 -12.94 19.46
C SER A 8 13.53 -14.27 19.93
N LYS A 9 13.99 -14.36 21.18
CA LYS A 9 14.78 -15.50 21.69
C LYS A 9 13.98 -16.81 21.75
N ASN A 10 12.67 -16.71 21.94
CA ASN A 10 11.76 -17.84 22.07
C ASN A 10 10.84 -18.04 20.85
N LYS A 11 11.02 -17.25 19.78
CA LYS A 11 10.20 -17.35 18.57
C LYS A 11 10.94 -18.13 17.49
N LEU A 12 10.19 -18.91 16.71
CA LEU A 12 10.72 -19.66 15.57
C LEU A 12 11.34 -18.69 14.55
N GLU A 13 12.45 -19.08 13.94
CA GLU A 13 13.08 -18.29 12.88
C GLU A 13 12.16 -18.17 11.67
N ASN A 14 12.21 -17.02 10.99
CA ASN A 14 11.36 -16.77 9.85
C ASN A 14 11.80 -17.64 8.65
N PRO A 15 10.92 -18.50 8.11
CA PRO A 15 11.25 -19.42 7.02
C PRO A 15 11.66 -18.71 5.73
N VAL A 16 11.34 -17.41 5.58
CA VAL A 16 11.82 -16.57 4.46
C VAL A 16 13.35 -16.51 4.41
N GLN A 17 14.04 -16.58 5.55
CA GLN A 17 15.51 -16.48 5.60
C GLN A 17 16.20 -17.68 4.93
N ASN A 18 15.62 -18.87 5.10
CA ASN A 18 16.14 -20.12 4.57
C ASN A 18 15.40 -20.58 3.29
N ALA A 19 14.47 -19.76 2.78
CA ALA A 19 13.68 -20.11 1.60
C ALA A 19 14.52 -19.99 0.32
N SER A 20 14.37 -20.98 -0.58
CA SER A 20 14.91 -20.90 -1.94
C SER A 20 14.27 -19.74 -2.72
N PHE A 21 14.94 -19.26 -3.77
CA PHE A 21 14.45 -18.17 -4.61
C PHE A 21 13.02 -18.43 -5.12
N ILE A 22 12.76 -19.66 -5.58
CA ILE A 22 11.43 -20.08 -6.07
C ILE A 22 10.40 -20.01 -4.94
N SER A 23 10.72 -20.57 -3.77
CA SER A 23 9.84 -20.53 -2.60
C SER A 23 9.53 -19.11 -2.14
N ARG A 24 10.50 -18.19 -2.24
CA ARG A 24 10.31 -16.78 -1.92
C ARG A 24 9.41 -16.09 -2.95
N ARG A 25 9.60 -16.38 -4.24
CA ARG A 25 8.82 -15.78 -5.35
C ARG A 25 7.38 -16.28 -5.38
N THR A 26 7.13 -17.56 -5.06
CA THR A 26 5.80 -18.17 -5.05
C THR A 26 5.12 -18.12 -3.68
N PHE A 27 5.74 -17.49 -2.68
CA PHE A 27 5.24 -17.41 -1.30
C PHE A 27 5.02 -18.78 -0.62
N TRP A 28 5.70 -19.82 -1.10
CA TRP A 28 5.53 -21.19 -0.61
C TRP A 28 5.94 -21.39 0.85
N TRP A 29 6.81 -20.51 1.37
CA TRP A 29 7.24 -20.51 2.77
C TRP A 29 6.09 -20.27 3.76
N LEU A 30 4.95 -19.72 3.32
CA LEU A 30 3.76 -19.54 4.16
C LEU A 30 2.94 -20.82 4.37
N LYS A 31 3.21 -21.89 3.61
CA LYS A 31 2.40 -23.12 3.61
C LYS A 31 2.21 -23.72 5.01
N ASP A 32 3.23 -23.63 5.86
CA ASP A 32 3.24 -24.28 7.17
C ASP A 32 2.39 -23.50 8.17
N ILE A 33 2.42 -22.17 8.12
CA ILE A 33 1.49 -21.31 8.87
C ILE A 33 0.05 -21.55 8.41
N PHE A 34 -0.21 -21.59 7.10
CA PHE A 34 -1.58 -21.79 6.61
C PHE A 34 -2.13 -23.16 7.03
N ARG A 35 -1.30 -24.21 6.95
CA ARG A 35 -1.66 -25.55 7.42
C ARG A 35 -1.90 -25.58 8.93
N ALA A 36 -1.10 -24.88 9.72
CA ALA A 36 -1.30 -24.77 11.17
C ALA A 36 -2.61 -24.02 11.50
N GLY A 37 -2.87 -22.90 10.82
CA GLY A 37 -4.07 -22.07 10.99
C GLY A 37 -5.37 -22.78 10.59
N GLN A 38 -5.31 -23.73 9.65
CA GLN A 38 -6.45 -24.59 9.33
C GLN A 38 -6.81 -25.57 10.45
N ARG A 39 -5.84 -25.99 11.27
CA ARG A 39 -6.02 -27.00 12.32
C ARG A 39 -6.30 -26.39 13.69
N LYS A 40 -5.69 -25.25 14.01
CA LYS A 40 -5.78 -24.58 15.31
C LYS A 40 -5.76 -23.08 15.11
N ALA A 41 -6.44 -22.34 16.00
CA ALA A 41 -6.31 -20.91 16.08
C ALA A 41 -4.84 -20.50 16.27
N ILE A 42 -4.37 -19.58 15.42
CA ILE A 42 -3.00 -19.09 15.44
C ILE A 42 -2.80 -18.30 16.74
N THR A 43 -1.85 -18.77 17.54
CA THR A 43 -1.47 -18.20 18.84
C THR A 43 -0.07 -17.56 18.72
N GLU A 44 0.29 -16.65 19.64
CA GLU A 44 1.50 -15.82 19.47
C GLU A 44 2.80 -16.64 19.41
N ASP A 45 2.82 -17.81 20.05
CA ASP A 45 3.89 -18.81 20.03
C ASP A 45 4.15 -19.39 18.63
N LEU A 46 3.12 -19.48 17.78
CA LEU A 46 3.23 -19.97 16.40
C LEU A 46 3.73 -18.90 15.43
N LEU A 47 3.84 -17.64 15.85
CA LEU A 47 4.32 -16.56 14.99
C LEU A 47 5.85 -16.55 14.92
N TYR A 48 6.37 -16.45 13.70
CA TYR A 48 7.79 -16.33 13.46
C TYR A 48 8.35 -15.00 14.00
N ALA A 49 9.64 -15.03 14.35
CA ALA A 49 10.41 -13.84 14.63
C ALA A 49 10.43 -12.87 13.42
N SER A 50 10.55 -11.57 13.70
CA SER A 50 10.74 -10.58 12.65
C SER A 50 12.07 -10.80 11.91
N LEU A 51 12.08 -10.48 10.61
CA LEU A 51 13.31 -10.48 9.82
C LEU A 51 14.33 -9.50 10.45
N PRO A 52 15.63 -9.81 10.41
CA PRO A 52 16.68 -8.94 10.96
C PRO A 52 16.58 -7.51 10.43
N GLU A 53 16.28 -7.35 9.14
CA GLU A 53 16.10 -6.06 8.47
C GLU A 53 14.87 -5.27 8.94
N HIS A 54 13.92 -5.93 9.61
CA HIS A 54 12.66 -5.33 10.08
C HIS A 54 12.70 -5.02 11.58
N ARG A 55 13.83 -5.28 12.24
CA ARG A 55 13.99 -5.03 13.68
C ARG A 55 14.03 -3.54 13.99
N SER A 56 13.26 -3.13 14.99
CA SER A 56 13.14 -1.75 15.45
C SER A 56 14.48 -1.11 15.79
N GLY A 57 15.42 -1.84 16.42
CA GLY A 57 16.71 -1.29 16.81
C GLY A 57 17.51 -0.74 15.62
N GLN A 58 17.69 -1.54 14.57
CA GLN A 58 18.43 -1.12 13.37
C GLN A 58 17.73 0.00 12.60
N LEU A 59 16.41 -0.09 12.48
CA LEU A 59 15.60 0.92 11.83
C LEU A 59 15.64 2.26 12.59
N SER A 60 15.51 2.22 13.93
CA SER A 60 15.59 3.40 14.79
C SER A 60 16.92 4.11 14.63
N GLU A 61 18.03 3.40 14.75
CA GLU A 61 19.37 4.00 14.62
C GLU A 61 19.58 4.66 13.26
N ARG A 62 19.14 3.99 12.18
CA ARG A 62 19.21 4.54 10.82
C ARG A 62 18.39 5.82 10.67
N PHE A 63 17.14 5.81 11.14
CA PHE A 63 16.25 6.98 11.01
C PHE A 63 16.66 8.14 11.93
N GLU A 64 17.15 7.86 13.14
CA GLU A 64 17.67 8.90 14.04
C GLU A 64 18.91 9.58 13.46
N ARG A 65 19.83 8.81 12.87
CA ARG A 65 21.00 9.39 12.19
C ARG A 65 20.59 10.30 11.04
N LEU A 66 19.71 9.81 10.15
CA LEU A 66 19.21 10.60 9.02
C LEU A 66 18.43 11.85 9.46
N TRP A 67 17.65 11.75 10.53
CA TRP A 67 16.93 12.88 11.10
C TRP A 67 17.88 13.91 11.71
N THR A 68 18.92 13.47 12.40
CA THR A 68 19.93 14.36 13.00
C THR A 68 20.70 15.12 11.92
N GLU A 69 21.05 14.47 10.81
CA GLU A 69 21.66 15.14 9.64
C GLU A 69 20.70 16.16 9.00
N GLU A 70 19.41 15.86 8.94
CA GLU A 70 18.39 16.76 8.37
C GLU A 70 18.12 17.98 9.27
N LEU A 71 18.25 17.84 10.60
CA LEU A 71 18.09 18.94 11.57
C LEU A 71 19.12 20.07 11.41
N VAL A 72 20.28 19.79 10.82
CA VAL A 72 21.30 20.81 10.52
C VAL A 72 20.85 21.76 9.41
N ARG A 73 19.86 21.35 8.60
CA ARG A 73 19.34 22.17 7.49
C ARG A 73 18.39 23.26 7.99
N PRO A 74 18.31 24.40 7.29
CA PRO A 74 17.44 25.52 7.67
C PRO A 74 15.95 25.16 7.68
N GLN A 75 15.53 24.17 6.88
CA GLN A 75 14.15 23.65 6.86
C GLN A 75 14.19 22.12 6.92
N PRO A 76 14.14 21.54 8.13
CA PRO A 76 14.14 20.09 8.29
C PRO A 76 12.80 19.50 7.85
N SER A 77 12.84 18.40 7.10
CA SER A 77 11.63 17.75 6.60
C SER A 77 11.66 16.23 6.74
N LEU A 78 10.61 15.67 7.34
CA LEU A 78 10.46 14.21 7.49
C LEU A 78 10.36 13.52 6.14
N MET A 79 9.67 14.12 5.17
CA MET A 79 9.56 13.59 3.81
C MET A 79 10.93 13.41 3.16
N ARG A 80 11.84 14.38 3.30
CA ARG A 80 13.20 14.24 2.75
C ARG A 80 13.99 13.15 3.47
N THR A 81 13.81 13.01 4.77
CA THR A 81 14.43 11.93 5.56
C THR A 81 13.98 10.56 5.04
N PHE A 82 12.68 10.37 4.77
CA PHE A 82 12.13 9.14 4.21
C PHE A 82 12.59 8.89 2.77
N CYS A 83 12.57 9.93 1.92
CA CYS A 83 13.07 9.84 0.55
C CYS A 83 14.56 9.50 0.51
N ARG A 84 15.37 10.01 1.44
CA ARG A 84 16.79 9.67 1.53
C ARG A 84 17.03 8.26 2.07
N ALA A 85 16.14 7.77 2.94
CA ALA A 85 16.23 6.41 3.48
C ALA A 85 15.91 5.35 2.42
N TYR A 86 14.77 5.47 1.74
CA TYR A 86 14.25 4.43 0.84
C TYR A 86 13.74 4.95 -0.52
N GLY A 87 13.72 6.26 -0.76
CA GLY A 87 13.15 6.83 -1.99
C GLY A 87 13.87 6.37 -3.25
N ALA A 88 15.20 6.32 -3.28
CA ALA A 88 15.95 5.89 -4.46
C ALA A 88 15.68 4.42 -4.84
N ILE A 89 15.64 3.52 -3.84
CA ILE A 89 15.37 2.10 -4.08
C ILE A 89 13.92 1.87 -4.47
N THR A 90 12.97 2.56 -3.83
CA THR A 90 11.54 2.49 -4.20
C THR A 90 11.30 3.05 -5.59
N LEU A 91 11.94 4.15 -5.96
CA LEU A 91 11.82 4.74 -7.30
C LEU A 91 12.42 3.82 -8.37
N PHE A 92 13.60 3.25 -8.14
CA PHE A 92 14.22 2.32 -9.09
C PHE A 92 13.35 1.09 -9.38
N TRP A 93 12.92 0.38 -8.33
CA TRP A 93 12.04 -0.78 -8.50
C TRP A 93 10.65 -0.40 -9.01
N GLY A 94 10.13 0.76 -8.61
CA GLY A 94 8.87 1.31 -9.10
C GLY A 94 8.91 1.59 -10.59
N LEU A 95 9.95 2.27 -11.08
CA LEU A 95 10.14 2.55 -12.51
C LEU A 95 10.33 1.26 -13.32
N LEU A 96 11.16 0.32 -12.83
CA LEU A 96 11.36 -0.97 -13.50
C LEU A 96 10.03 -1.75 -13.61
N PHE A 97 9.24 -1.77 -12.53
CA PHE A 97 7.92 -2.40 -12.54
C PHE A 97 6.96 -1.70 -13.50
N SER A 98 6.91 -0.36 -13.49
CA SER A 98 6.08 0.43 -14.41
C SER A 98 6.42 0.12 -15.88
N VAL A 99 7.70 0.15 -16.26
CA VAL A 99 8.12 -0.13 -17.64
C VAL A 99 7.73 -1.55 -18.07
N LEU A 100 7.97 -2.54 -17.21
CA LEU A 100 7.66 -3.93 -17.52
C LEU A 100 6.17 -4.18 -17.68
N GLU A 101 5.35 -3.63 -16.78
CA GLU A 101 3.90 -3.82 -16.84
C GLU A 101 3.28 -3.04 -18.00
N THR A 102 3.72 -1.81 -18.26
CA THR A 102 3.27 -1.03 -19.43
C THR A 102 3.64 -1.73 -20.74
N ALA A 103 4.86 -2.27 -20.87
CA ALA A 103 5.26 -3.05 -22.04
C ALA A 103 4.38 -4.28 -22.23
N ASN A 104 4.09 -5.01 -21.16
CA ASN A 104 3.21 -6.17 -21.22
C ASN A 104 1.77 -5.81 -21.61
N ARG A 105 1.28 -4.67 -21.12
CA ARG A 105 -0.07 -4.16 -21.38
C ARG A 105 -0.28 -3.72 -22.83
N VAL A 106 0.79 -3.31 -23.51
CA VAL A 106 0.80 -3.03 -24.96
C VAL A 106 1.02 -4.31 -25.77
N ALA A 107 1.93 -5.17 -25.33
CA ALA A 107 2.28 -6.41 -26.05
C ALA A 107 1.09 -7.36 -26.17
N GLN A 108 0.29 -7.52 -25.11
CA GLN A 108 -0.81 -8.49 -25.10
C GLN A 108 -1.90 -8.19 -26.16
N PRO A 109 -2.44 -6.97 -26.29
CA PRO A 109 -3.35 -6.62 -27.39
C PRO A 109 -2.73 -6.76 -28.79
N LEU A 110 -1.46 -6.39 -28.97
CA LEU A 110 -0.79 -6.51 -30.28
C LEU A 110 -0.64 -7.97 -30.71
N LEU A 111 -0.21 -8.85 -29.80
CA LEU A 111 -0.12 -10.28 -30.05
C LEU A 111 -1.50 -10.89 -30.31
N LEU A 112 -2.51 -10.44 -29.58
CA LEU A 112 -3.89 -10.87 -29.81
C LEU A 112 -4.40 -10.41 -31.18
N GLY A 113 -4.13 -9.16 -31.58
CA GLY A 113 -4.48 -8.63 -32.89
C GLY A 113 -3.80 -9.41 -34.02
N ALA A 114 -2.51 -9.71 -33.88
CA ALA A 114 -1.77 -10.55 -34.82
C ALA A 114 -2.35 -11.96 -34.92
N LEU A 115 -2.69 -12.59 -33.79
CA LEU A 115 -3.34 -13.90 -33.78
C LEU A 115 -4.72 -13.88 -34.43
N VAL A 116 -5.51 -12.83 -34.21
CA VAL A 116 -6.82 -12.67 -34.87
C VAL A 116 -6.65 -12.46 -36.37
N SER A 117 -5.62 -11.71 -36.79
CA SER A 117 -5.36 -11.46 -38.21
C SER A 117 -5.13 -12.75 -38.99
N TYR A 118 -4.44 -13.75 -38.41
CA TYR A 118 -4.27 -15.09 -39.01
C TYR A 118 -5.58 -15.75 -39.47
N PHE A 119 -6.70 -15.50 -38.77
CA PHE A 119 -8.02 -16.06 -39.11
C PHE A 119 -8.78 -15.22 -40.15
N SER A 120 -8.18 -14.16 -40.69
CA SER A 120 -8.80 -13.31 -41.71
C SER A 120 -8.87 -14.05 -43.05
N PRO A 121 -10.02 -13.99 -43.74
CA PRO A 121 -10.20 -14.72 -44.99
C PRO A 121 -9.22 -14.22 -46.07
N GLY A 122 -8.45 -15.13 -46.67
CA GLY A 122 -7.51 -14.85 -47.76
C GLY A 122 -6.09 -14.46 -47.33
N GLN A 123 -5.76 -14.52 -46.04
CA GLN A 123 -4.41 -14.24 -45.57
C GLN A 123 -3.44 -15.40 -45.85
N THR A 124 -2.30 -15.10 -46.48
CA THR A 124 -1.21 -16.06 -46.77
C THR A 124 0.12 -15.67 -46.13
N GLU A 125 0.20 -14.49 -45.51
CA GLU A 125 1.45 -13.98 -44.94
C GLU A 125 1.82 -14.62 -43.59
N ILE A 126 0.84 -15.02 -42.78
CA ILE A 126 1.10 -15.59 -41.46
C ILE A 126 1.07 -17.11 -41.52
N SER A 127 2.18 -17.73 -41.13
CA SER A 127 2.28 -19.19 -41.04
C SER A 127 1.59 -19.73 -39.79
N GLU A 128 1.11 -20.99 -39.84
CA GLU A 128 0.57 -21.71 -38.67
C GLU A 128 1.55 -21.71 -37.48
N ARG A 129 2.86 -21.81 -37.75
CA ARG A 129 3.90 -21.73 -36.71
C ARG A 129 3.95 -20.38 -36.01
N GLU A 130 3.76 -19.30 -36.76
CA GLU A 130 3.74 -17.93 -36.20
C GLU A 130 2.49 -17.70 -35.36
N ALA A 131 1.34 -18.24 -35.77
CA ALA A 131 0.13 -18.24 -34.95
C ALA A 131 0.35 -18.94 -33.61
N TYR A 132 1.06 -20.09 -33.58
CA TYR A 132 1.44 -20.73 -32.32
C TYR A 132 2.39 -19.87 -31.46
N TYR A 133 3.33 -19.13 -32.07
CA TYR A 133 4.17 -18.19 -31.32
C TYR A 133 3.37 -17.02 -30.74
N TYR A 134 2.41 -16.45 -31.47
CA TYR A 134 1.52 -15.42 -30.92
C TYR A 134 0.68 -15.94 -29.76
N ALA A 135 0.09 -17.14 -29.89
CA ALA A 135 -0.68 -17.77 -28.82
C ALA A 135 0.19 -18.04 -27.56
N ALA A 136 1.40 -18.58 -27.74
CA ALA A 136 2.34 -18.78 -26.64
C ALA A 136 2.76 -17.45 -26.00
N GLY A 137 2.99 -16.41 -26.81
CA GLY A 137 3.28 -15.05 -26.36
C GLY A 137 2.18 -14.47 -25.48
N ILE A 138 0.90 -14.64 -25.86
CA ILE A 138 -0.25 -14.20 -25.05
C ILE A 138 -0.26 -14.88 -23.68
N ILE A 139 0.00 -16.19 -23.63
CA ILE A 139 0.10 -16.94 -22.37
C ILE A 139 1.23 -16.38 -21.50
N VAL A 140 2.42 -16.15 -22.07
CA VAL A 140 3.55 -15.56 -21.35
C VAL A 140 3.21 -14.15 -20.84
N CYS A 141 2.59 -13.32 -21.68
CA CYS A 141 2.13 -11.99 -21.28
C CYS A 141 1.05 -12.01 -20.18
N SER A 142 0.27 -13.09 -20.07
CA SER A 142 -0.68 -13.23 -18.97
C SER A 142 -0.01 -13.64 -17.66
N LEU A 143 1.11 -14.37 -17.72
CA LEU A 143 1.84 -14.85 -16.54
C LEU A 143 2.80 -13.81 -15.95
N ILE A 144 3.46 -13.00 -16.79
CA ILE A 144 4.44 -12.00 -16.35
C ILE A 144 3.87 -11.06 -15.28
N PRO A 145 2.68 -10.42 -15.48
CA PRO A 145 2.10 -9.52 -14.48
C PRO A 145 1.86 -10.17 -13.13
N VAL A 146 1.42 -11.44 -13.11
CA VAL A 146 1.17 -12.18 -11.87
C VAL A 146 2.48 -12.39 -11.13
N LEU A 147 3.53 -12.81 -11.84
CA LEU A 147 4.84 -13.07 -11.27
C LEU A 147 5.55 -11.79 -10.79
N THR A 148 5.26 -10.63 -11.38
CA THR A 148 5.91 -9.36 -11.04
C THR A 148 5.13 -8.54 -10.01
N PHE A 149 3.80 -8.52 -10.10
CA PHE A 149 2.94 -7.70 -9.25
C PHE A 149 3.02 -8.13 -7.78
N HIS A 150 2.86 -9.43 -7.49
CA HIS A 150 2.81 -9.89 -6.09
C HIS A 150 4.12 -9.66 -5.31
N PRO A 151 5.31 -9.89 -5.90
CA PRO A 151 6.56 -9.56 -5.23
C PRO A 151 6.79 -8.05 -5.14
N PHE A 152 6.36 -7.27 -6.14
CA PHE A 152 6.44 -5.81 -6.09
C PHE A 152 5.57 -5.23 -4.97
N ILE A 153 4.32 -5.67 -4.83
CA ILE A 153 3.44 -5.18 -3.77
C ILE A 153 3.96 -5.58 -2.38
N LEU A 154 4.54 -6.79 -2.23
CA LEU A 154 5.20 -7.19 -0.99
C LEU A 154 6.38 -6.26 -0.66
N PHE A 155 7.22 -5.96 -1.66
CA PHE A 155 8.34 -5.04 -1.49
C PHE A 155 7.87 -3.65 -1.05
N ILE A 156 6.80 -3.12 -1.67
CA ILE A 156 6.25 -1.81 -1.30
C ILE A 156 5.68 -1.83 0.13
N PHE A 157 4.95 -2.87 0.51
CA PHE A 157 4.47 -3.03 1.88
C PHE A 157 5.61 -3.16 2.90
N GLU A 158 6.71 -3.81 2.54
CA GLU A 158 7.89 -3.90 3.37
C GLU A 158 8.54 -2.53 3.59
N ILE A 159 8.65 -1.71 2.55
CA ILE A 159 9.13 -0.32 2.70
C ILE A 159 8.16 0.50 3.55
N GLY A 160 6.84 0.33 3.35
CA GLY A 160 5.80 0.99 4.15
C GLY A 160 5.93 0.67 5.64
N LEU A 161 6.11 -0.61 5.96
CA LEU A 161 6.40 -1.10 7.31
C LEU A 161 7.66 -0.43 7.89
N LYS A 162 8.76 -0.39 7.11
CA LYS A 162 10.03 0.22 7.53
C LYS A 162 9.85 1.72 7.82
N LEU A 163 9.08 2.46 7.00
CA LEU A 163 8.75 3.86 7.26
C LEU A 163 7.89 4.03 8.51
N ARG A 164 6.89 3.17 8.71
CA ARG A 164 6.04 3.18 9.91
C ARG A 164 6.88 2.99 11.17
N VAL A 165 7.69 1.93 11.23
CA VAL A 165 8.54 1.64 12.39
C VAL A 165 9.51 2.79 12.65
N GLY A 166 10.12 3.35 11.61
CA GLY A 166 10.99 4.52 11.71
C GLY A 166 10.30 5.75 12.29
N ALA A 167 9.13 6.11 11.77
CA ALA A 167 8.34 7.23 12.26
C ALA A 167 7.88 7.03 13.71
N SER A 168 7.43 5.83 14.07
CA SER A 168 7.08 5.47 15.44
C SER A 168 8.26 5.64 16.40
N CYS A 169 9.46 5.22 16.01
CA CYS A 169 10.67 5.38 16.83
C CYS A 169 11.03 6.87 17.00
N LEU A 170 11.00 7.67 15.94
CA LEU A 170 11.26 9.11 16.01
C LEU A 170 10.26 9.84 16.91
N ILE A 171 8.97 9.52 16.80
CA ILE A 171 7.91 10.09 17.65
C ILE A 171 8.14 9.68 19.12
N TYR A 172 8.44 8.42 19.38
CA TYR A 172 8.69 7.91 20.73
C TYR A 172 9.93 8.56 21.37
N ASN A 173 11.04 8.64 20.64
CA ASN A 173 12.27 9.26 21.15
C ASN A 173 12.10 10.77 21.37
N LYS A 174 11.28 11.43 20.53
CA LYS A 174 10.92 12.83 20.76
C LYS A 174 10.01 12.99 21.97
N SER A 175 9.02 12.12 22.16
CA SER A 175 8.08 12.22 23.29
C SER A 175 8.76 12.06 24.64
N LEU A 176 9.78 11.19 24.73
CA LEU A 176 10.61 11.02 25.93
C LEU A 176 11.46 12.26 26.28
N ARG A 177 11.71 13.15 25.32
CA ARG A 177 12.52 14.38 25.51
C ARG A 177 11.67 15.65 25.67
N LEU A 178 10.33 15.52 25.64
CA LEU A 178 9.44 16.67 25.85
C LEU A 178 9.35 17.00 27.35
N THR A 179 9.45 18.29 27.68
CA THR A 179 9.33 18.78 29.05
C THR A 179 7.88 18.66 29.54
N LYS A 180 7.69 18.32 30.83
CA LYS A 180 6.37 18.11 31.46
C LYS A 180 5.41 19.30 31.30
N SER A 181 5.90 20.54 31.18
CA SER A 181 5.08 21.74 30.93
C SER A 181 4.39 21.75 29.56
N THR A 182 5.01 21.13 28.55
CA THR A 182 4.45 20.97 27.20
C THR A 182 3.50 19.78 27.11
N THR A 183 3.71 18.73 27.93
CA THR A 183 2.85 17.54 27.96
C THR A 183 1.60 17.73 28.82
N ALA A 184 1.66 18.60 29.83
CA ALA A 184 0.55 18.91 30.74
C ALA A 184 -0.52 19.85 30.13
N THR A 185 -0.24 20.47 28.98
CA THR A 185 -1.16 21.35 28.26
C THR A 185 -1.87 20.63 27.11
N ASP A 186 -3.19 20.79 27.03
CA ASP A 186 -4.10 20.54 25.89
C ASP A 186 -3.85 19.31 25.02
N GLY A 187 -4.15 18.12 25.58
CA GLY A 187 -4.40 16.92 24.77
C GLY A 187 -3.20 16.41 23.96
N LEU A 188 -1.98 16.90 24.25
CA LEU A 188 -0.77 16.50 23.52
C LEU A 188 -0.52 14.99 23.61
N SER A 189 -0.74 14.37 24.77
CA SER A 189 -0.66 12.92 24.95
C SER A 189 -1.65 12.17 24.05
N GLY A 190 -2.87 12.69 23.92
CA GLY A 190 -3.88 12.13 23.01
C GLY A 190 -3.51 12.31 21.54
N LYS A 191 -2.95 13.46 21.16
CA LYS A 191 -2.45 13.71 19.79
C LYS A 191 -1.28 12.79 19.43
N ILE A 192 -0.33 12.60 20.35
CA ILE A 192 0.80 11.66 20.17
C ILE A 192 0.28 10.23 20.02
N LEU A 193 -0.68 9.83 20.85
CA LEU A 193 -1.30 8.50 20.75
C LEU A 193 -1.97 8.31 19.38
N ASN A 194 -2.76 9.29 18.92
CA ASN A 194 -3.41 9.23 17.61
C ASN A 194 -2.39 9.18 16.45
N LEU A 195 -1.31 9.95 16.54
CA LEU A 195 -0.22 9.88 15.55
C LEU A 195 0.33 8.47 15.47
N LEU A 196 0.66 7.86 16.62
CA LEU A 196 1.26 6.52 16.68
C LEU A 196 0.30 5.41 16.26
N SER A 197 -0.99 5.51 16.62
CA SER A 197 -1.98 4.47 16.40
C SER A 197 -2.66 4.54 15.03
N ASN A 198 -2.78 5.72 14.43
CA ASN A 198 -3.58 5.94 13.22
C ASN A 198 -2.76 6.50 12.06
N ASP A 199 -2.06 7.62 12.26
CA ASP A 199 -1.42 8.32 11.14
C ASP A 199 -0.21 7.58 10.58
N VAL A 200 0.63 7.01 11.45
CA VAL A 200 1.80 6.25 10.99
C VAL A 200 1.38 4.98 10.22
N GLY A 201 0.23 4.37 10.55
CA GLY A 201 -0.30 3.21 9.83
C GLY A 201 -0.61 3.50 8.35
N LYS A 202 -0.85 4.77 7.98
CA LYS A 202 -1.13 5.16 6.59
C LYS A 202 0.08 4.94 5.67
N PHE A 203 1.31 4.91 6.19
CA PHE A 203 2.51 4.67 5.38
C PHE A 203 2.55 3.28 4.75
N ASP A 204 1.93 2.28 5.39
CA ASP A 204 1.86 0.92 4.85
C ASP A 204 1.18 0.90 3.48
N ILE A 205 0.08 1.65 3.33
CA ILE A 205 -0.75 1.63 2.13
C ILE A 205 -0.40 2.78 1.19
N ALA A 206 -0.05 3.96 1.70
CA ALA A 206 0.16 5.15 0.87
C ALA A 206 1.24 4.95 -0.21
N LEU A 207 2.31 4.23 0.11
CA LEU A 207 3.38 3.95 -0.85
C LEU A 207 2.92 3.10 -2.03
N ALA A 208 1.89 2.27 -1.85
CA ALA A 208 1.32 1.45 -2.92
C ALA A 208 0.75 2.29 -4.06
N PHE A 209 0.26 3.50 -3.79
CA PHE A 209 -0.37 4.36 -4.79
C PHE A 209 0.57 5.43 -5.37
N ILE A 210 1.75 5.65 -4.78
CA ILE A 210 2.67 6.70 -5.25
C ILE A 210 3.12 6.42 -6.69
N HIS A 211 3.36 5.15 -7.03
CA HIS A 211 3.82 4.78 -8.37
C HIS A 211 2.77 5.00 -9.46
N ASP A 212 1.48 4.92 -9.11
CA ASP A 212 0.38 5.16 -10.05
C ASP A 212 0.34 6.63 -10.52
N LEU A 213 0.91 7.55 -9.73
CA LEU A 213 0.91 8.98 -10.05
C LEU A 213 1.70 9.32 -11.32
N TRP A 214 2.82 8.64 -11.56
CA TRP A 214 3.60 8.80 -12.81
C TRP A 214 3.23 7.76 -13.86
N LYS A 215 2.91 6.53 -13.43
CA LYS A 215 2.56 5.43 -14.34
C LYS A 215 1.29 5.75 -15.12
N GLY A 216 0.21 6.18 -14.45
CA GLY A 216 -1.07 6.42 -15.10
C GLY A 216 -1.01 7.40 -16.28
N PRO A 217 -0.43 8.61 -16.11
CA PRO A 217 -0.25 9.55 -17.21
C PRO A 217 0.64 9.01 -18.34
N MET A 218 1.74 8.33 -18.01
CA MET A 218 2.62 7.72 -19.01
C MET A 218 1.88 6.66 -19.84
N GLU A 219 1.11 5.80 -19.20
CA GLU A 219 0.29 4.78 -19.88
C GLU A 219 -0.80 5.40 -20.75
N ALA A 220 -1.47 6.44 -20.26
CA ALA A 220 -2.48 7.16 -21.03
C ALA A 220 -1.88 7.73 -22.31
N LEU A 221 -0.70 8.36 -22.24
CA LEU A 221 -0.02 8.90 -23.41
C LEU A 221 0.40 7.80 -24.40
N LEU A 222 1.00 6.71 -23.90
CA LEU A 222 1.48 5.61 -24.74
C LEU A 222 0.31 4.89 -25.43
N LEU A 223 -0.72 4.51 -24.68
CA LEU A 223 -1.90 3.84 -25.24
C LEU A 223 -2.69 4.77 -26.15
N GLY A 224 -2.79 6.06 -25.82
CA GLY A 224 -3.38 7.06 -26.68
C GLY A 224 -2.66 7.17 -28.03
N TYR A 225 -1.32 7.09 -28.04
CA TYR A 225 -0.53 7.06 -29.27
C TYR A 225 -0.82 5.81 -30.12
N PHE A 226 -0.85 4.62 -29.53
CA PHE A 226 -1.21 3.39 -30.25
C PHE A 226 -2.63 3.44 -30.81
N ILE A 227 -3.60 3.92 -30.02
CA ILE A 227 -4.99 4.11 -30.47
C ILE A 227 -5.05 5.10 -31.64
N TYR A 228 -4.26 6.17 -31.62
CA TYR A 228 -4.21 7.13 -32.71
C TYR A 228 -3.66 6.52 -34.00
N ILE A 229 -2.64 5.68 -33.93
CA ILE A 229 -2.09 5.01 -35.12
C ILE A 229 -3.12 4.04 -35.72
N GLU A 230 -3.78 3.23 -34.89
CA GLU A 230 -4.67 2.16 -35.37
C GLU A 230 -6.06 2.66 -35.78
N ILE A 231 -6.62 3.62 -35.02
CA ILE A 231 -8.03 4.05 -35.15
C ILE A 231 -8.13 5.52 -35.61
N GLY A 232 -7.06 6.29 -35.47
CA GLY A 232 -7.07 7.73 -35.77
C GLY A 232 -7.82 8.55 -34.72
N TYR A 233 -8.30 9.73 -35.14
CA TYR A 233 -8.95 10.69 -34.25
C TYR A 233 -10.21 10.15 -33.55
N SER A 234 -10.95 9.24 -34.18
CA SER A 234 -12.13 8.61 -33.60
C SER A 234 -11.82 7.86 -32.31
N GLY A 235 -10.67 7.19 -32.24
CA GLY A 235 -10.22 6.48 -31.02
C GLY A 235 -9.88 7.45 -29.88
N LEU A 236 -9.25 8.58 -30.21
CA LEU A 236 -8.92 9.62 -29.22
C LEU A 236 -10.17 10.27 -28.62
N LEU A 237 -11.26 10.43 -29.37
CA LEU A 237 -12.53 10.91 -28.83
C LEU A 237 -13.09 9.94 -27.77
N GLY A 238 -13.02 8.64 -28.02
CA GLY A 238 -13.42 7.61 -27.05
C GLY A 238 -12.56 7.64 -25.77
N MET A 239 -11.24 7.79 -25.93
CA MET A 239 -10.32 7.95 -24.80
C MET A 239 -10.64 9.23 -23.99
N GLY A 240 -10.89 10.35 -24.67
CA GLY A 240 -11.29 11.62 -24.03
C GLY A 240 -12.59 11.49 -23.25
N PHE A 241 -13.58 10.76 -23.80
CA PHE A 241 -14.81 10.44 -23.09
C PHE A 241 -14.54 9.63 -21.81
N LEU A 242 -13.67 8.61 -21.84
CA LEU A 242 -13.28 7.87 -20.65
C LEU A 242 -12.54 8.74 -19.62
N LEU A 243 -11.64 9.62 -20.06
CA LEU A 243 -10.93 10.55 -19.17
C LEU A 243 -11.88 11.57 -18.52
N SER A 244 -13.00 11.91 -19.16
CA SER A 244 -14.03 12.79 -18.58
C SER A 244 -14.68 12.20 -17.31
N PHE A 245 -14.59 10.88 -17.09
CA PHE A 245 -15.02 10.27 -15.84
C PHE A 245 -14.13 10.60 -14.66
N ILE A 246 -12.86 10.98 -14.86
CA ILE A 246 -11.94 11.34 -13.76
C ILE A 246 -12.48 12.53 -12.94
N PRO A 247 -12.80 13.70 -13.54
CA PRO A 247 -13.37 14.81 -12.77
C PRO A 247 -14.73 14.48 -12.18
N LEU A 248 -15.55 13.67 -12.86
CA LEU A 248 -16.83 13.20 -12.32
C LEU A 248 -16.63 12.34 -11.06
N GLN A 249 -15.72 11.36 -11.10
CA GLN A 249 -15.35 10.52 -9.97
C GLN A 249 -14.78 11.35 -8.82
N ALA A 250 -13.94 12.36 -9.11
CA ALA A 250 -13.41 13.27 -8.10
C ALA A 250 -14.53 14.11 -7.44
N TRP A 251 -15.48 14.61 -8.22
CA TRP A 251 -16.65 15.34 -7.72
C TRP A 251 -17.54 14.45 -6.83
N ILE A 252 -17.88 13.24 -7.29
CA ILE A 252 -18.63 12.25 -6.50
C ILE A 252 -17.87 11.91 -5.23
N GLY A 253 -16.55 11.67 -5.31
CA GLY A 253 -15.68 11.41 -4.15
C GLY A 253 -15.74 12.52 -3.11
N LYS A 254 -15.68 13.79 -3.54
CA LYS A 254 -15.80 14.96 -2.66
C LYS A 254 -17.17 15.05 -1.99
N LYS A 255 -18.25 14.77 -2.73
CA LYS A 255 -19.61 14.70 -2.17
C LYS A 255 -19.73 13.59 -1.14
N THR A 256 -19.26 12.38 -1.46
CA THR A 256 -19.23 11.23 -0.55
C THR A 256 -18.46 11.56 0.73
N ALA A 257 -17.29 12.18 0.64
CA ALA A 257 -16.52 12.62 1.80
C ALA A 257 -17.30 13.63 2.67
N THR A 258 -17.99 14.58 2.05
CA THR A 258 -18.82 15.57 2.75
C THR A 258 -19.98 14.91 3.50
N TYR A 259 -20.71 13.98 2.87
CA TYR A 259 -21.81 13.27 3.51
C TYR A 259 -21.32 12.31 4.59
N ARG A 260 -20.19 11.63 4.39
CA ARG A 260 -19.54 10.82 5.43
C ARG A 260 -19.20 11.65 6.67
N MET A 261 -18.67 12.86 6.49
CA MET A 261 -18.39 13.76 7.61
C MET A 261 -19.66 14.20 8.34
N LYS A 262 -20.74 14.52 7.62
CA LYS A 262 -22.04 14.85 8.23
C LYS A 262 -22.62 13.68 9.01
N ALA A 263 -22.56 12.48 8.45
CA ALA A 263 -23.00 11.25 9.10
C ALA A 263 -22.19 10.99 10.38
N ALA A 264 -20.85 11.08 10.31
CA ALA A 264 -19.97 10.92 11.47
C ALA A 264 -20.36 11.87 12.63
N LYS A 265 -20.58 13.16 12.36
CA LYS A 265 -21.02 14.13 13.38
C LYS A 265 -22.35 13.74 14.05
N ARG A 266 -23.30 13.20 13.29
CA ARG A 266 -24.59 12.74 13.83
C ARG A 266 -24.45 11.45 14.64
N THR A 267 -23.63 10.53 14.17
CA THR A 267 -23.31 9.30 14.90
C THR A 267 -22.61 9.62 16.23
N ASP A 268 -21.67 10.55 16.24
CA ASP A 268 -20.98 10.99 17.46
C ASP A 268 -21.96 11.61 18.48
N LEU A 269 -22.88 12.46 18.02
CA LEU A 269 -23.94 13.02 18.86
C LEU A 269 -24.81 11.92 19.48
N ARG A 270 -25.24 10.94 18.68
CA ARG A 270 -26.03 9.79 19.15
C ARG A 270 -25.27 8.99 20.20
N VAL A 271 -24.01 8.65 19.95
CA VAL A 271 -23.17 7.87 20.88
C VAL A 271 -22.99 8.63 22.19
N ARG A 272 -22.78 9.95 22.12
CA ARG A 272 -22.71 10.80 23.31
C ARG A 272 -24.01 10.78 24.11
N PHE A 273 -25.16 11.01 23.47
CA PHE A 273 -26.45 10.97 24.17
C PHE A 273 -26.75 9.61 24.79
N MET A 274 -26.45 8.52 24.08
CA MET A 274 -26.59 7.17 24.63
C MET A 274 -25.72 6.98 25.87
N ASN A 275 -24.50 7.51 25.88
CA ASN A 275 -23.63 7.45 27.05
C ASN A 275 -24.20 8.26 28.24
N GLU A 276 -24.74 9.45 27.98
CA GLU A 276 -25.42 10.27 29.00
C GLU A 276 -26.66 9.54 29.58
N ILE A 277 -27.47 8.88 28.75
CA ILE A 277 -28.61 8.05 29.17
C ILE A 277 -28.17 6.88 30.05
N ILE A 278 -27.12 6.15 29.63
CA ILE A 278 -26.61 5.00 30.40
C ILE A 278 -26.07 5.45 31.76
N GLN A 279 -25.33 6.55 31.82
CA GLN A 279 -24.84 7.12 33.07
C GLN A 279 -25.98 7.59 33.98
N GLY A 280 -27.07 8.11 33.41
CA GLY A 280 -28.26 8.58 34.12
C GLY A 280 -29.37 7.53 34.32
N ILE A 281 -29.13 6.24 34.03
CA ILE A 281 -30.20 5.25 33.88
C ILE A 281 -31.05 5.05 35.13
N GLN A 282 -30.45 5.16 36.32
CA GLN A 282 -31.17 5.04 37.59
C GLN A 282 -32.19 6.17 37.77
N VAL A 283 -31.82 7.40 37.44
CA VAL A 283 -32.71 8.57 37.51
C VAL A 283 -33.84 8.41 36.49
N ILE A 284 -33.52 8.03 35.26
CA ILE A 284 -34.51 7.79 34.19
C ILE A 284 -35.53 6.73 34.62
N LYS A 285 -35.08 5.62 35.21
CA LYS A 285 -35.93 4.55 35.74
C LYS A 285 -36.79 5.01 36.92
N MET A 286 -36.22 5.79 37.85
CA MET A 286 -36.93 6.34 39.01
C MET A 286 -38.06 7.30 38.61
N TYR A 287 -37.84 8.13 37.58
CA TYR A 287 -38.83 9.08 37.08
C TYR A 287 -39.68 8.54 35.91
N THR A 288 -39.49 7.28 35.50
CA THR A 288 -40.21 6.64 34.39
C THR A 288 -40.11 7.39 33.04
N TRP A 289 -38.97 8.06 32.79
CA TRP A 289 -38.73 8.86 31.57
C TRP A 289 -38.32 8.05 30.34
N GLU A 290 -38.60 6.74 30.32
CA GLU A 290 -38.14 5.85 29.25
C GLU A 290 -38.81 6.14 27.89
N ASN A 291 -40.00 6.74 27.91
CA ASN A 291 -40.80 7.07 26.73
C ASN A 291 -40.98 8.58 26.51
N SER A 292 -40.27 9.42 27.27
CA SER A 292 -40.26 10.88 27.10
C SER A 292 -39.27 11.30 26.02
#